data_AF-A0A453K892-F1
#
_entry.id   AF-A0A453K892-F1
#
_cell.length_a   1.000
_cell.length_b   1.000
_cell.length_c   1.000
_cell.angle_alpha   90.00
_cell.angle_beta   90.00
_cell.angle_gamma   90.00
#
_symmetry.space_group_name_H-M   'P 1'
#
loop_
_entity.id
_entity.type
_entity.pdbx_description
1 polymer ?
#
loop_
_entity_poly.entity_id
_entity_poly.type
_entity_poly.pdbx_seq_one_letter_code
_entity_poly.pdbx_strand_id
1 'polypeptide(L)'
;MQPVQNSASRAELHRKSIAQMKINTRSVQDMHIYADPSRVPVVLIEQHVMVVPQHGSNKDLASSSSEQKDTIVLPKLQGESLVLKNINGKKGGRVLRAVIFVHGFQGHHLDLRLVRNQWLLLDPGAECLMSEANEDKTSGDFKEMGGRLAGEAVAFLKKKVDKLARHGGCKELKLSFVGHSIGNIIIRTALAGIFQLVKFQ
;
A
#
# COMPACT_ATOMS: atom_id res chain seq x y z
N MET A 1 -16.20 44.06 -17.92
CA MET A 1 -15.17 43.21 -18.56
C MET A 1 -14.47 42.36 -17.50
N GLN A 2 -14.10 41.12 -17.82
CA GLN A 2 -14.19 39.94 -16.93
C GLN A 2 -12.96 39.64 -16.02
N PRO A 3 -13.14 39.08 -14.81
CA PRO A 3 -12.06 38.69 -13.88
C PRO A 3 -11.22 37.46 -14.30
N VAL A 4 -11.72 36.65 -15.24
CA VAL A 4 -11.16 35.34 -15.62
C VAL A 4 -9.85 35.47 -16.42
N GLN A 5 -9.67 36.56 -17.16
CA GLN A 5 -8.43 36.78 -17.92
C GLN A 5 -7.21 37.05 -17.02
N ASN A 6 -7.42 37.58 -15.81
CA ASN A 6 -6.34 37.86 -14.87
C ASN A 6 -5.83 36.60 -14.14
N SER A 7 -6.70 35.63 -13.84
CA SER A 7 -6.27 34.39 -13.20
C SER A 7 -5.56 33.45 -14.19
N ALA A 8 -6.09 33.34 -15.42
CA ALA A 8 -5.47 32.56 -16.48
C ALA A 8 -4.07 33.09 -16.85
N SER A 9 -3.92 34.41 -16.99
CA SER A 9 -2.63 35.04 -17.26
C SER A 9 -1.64 34.88 -16.09
N ARG A 10 -2.10 34.97 -14.84
CA ARG A 10 -1.25 34.72 -13.66
C ARG A 10 -0.80 33.27 -13.56
N ALA A 11 -1.67 32.32 -13.91
CA ALA A 11 -1.32 30.89 -13.97
C ALA A 11 -0.33 30.61 -15.11
N GLU A 12 -0.48 31.26 -16.26
CA GLU A 12 0.46 31.21 -17.39
C GLU A 12 1.85 31.70 -16.98
N LEU A 13 1.92 32.86 -16.31
CA LEU A 13 3.16 33.44 -15.81
C LEU A 13 3.82 32.55 -14.75
N HIS A 14 3.04 31.96 -13.85
CA HIS A 14 3.55 31.03 -12.85
C HIS A 14 4.14 29.77 -13.50
N ARG A 15 3.47 29.19 -14.51
CA ARG A 15 3.99 28.06 -15.28
C ARG A 15 5.30 28.39 -15.99
N LYS A 16 5.39 29.57 -16.63
CA LYS A 16 6.61 30.05 -17.28
C LYS A 16 7.74 30.30 -16.28
N SER A 17 7.43 30.83 -15.11
CA SER A 17 8.39 31.04 -14.01
C SER A 17 8.98 29.71 -13.52
N ILE A 18 8.14 28.70 -13.26
CA ILE A 18 8.58 27.35 -12.88
C ILE A 18 9.47 26.73 -13.96
N ALA A 19 9.09 26.85 -15.24
CA ALA A 19 9.87 26.31 -16.34
C ALA A 19 11.28 26.94 -16.46
N GLN A 20 11.46 28.16 -15.95
CA GLN A 20 12.73 28.89 -15.94
C GLN A 20 13.51 28.73 -14.63
N MET A 21 12.95 28.10 -13.60
CA MET A 21 13.67 27.85 -12.35
C MET A 21 14.81 26.85 -12.59
N LYS A 22 16.05 27.34 -12.47
CA LYS A 22 17.24 26.49 -12.39
C LYS A 22 17.29 25.87 -11.00
N ILE A 23 16.94 24.59 -10.89
CA ILE A 23 17.07 23.84 -9.65
C ILE A 23 18.56 23.66 -9.35
N ASN A 24 19.03 24.20 -8.23
CA ASN A 24 20.36 23.95 -7.73
C ASN A 24 20.42 22.49 -7.23
N THR A 25 20.93 21.60 -8.06
CA THR A 25 21.01 20.16 -7.77
C THR A 25 21.88 19.82 -6.55
N ARG A 26 22.66 20.79 -6.03
CA ARG A 26 23.46 20.62 -4.82
C ARG A 26 22.64 20.53 -3.53
N SER A 27 21.42 21.10 -3.48
CA SER A 27 20.55 20.99 -2.30
C SER A 27 19.60 19.79 -2.35
N VAL A 28 19.68 18.98 -3.40
CA VAL A 28 18.88 17.76 -3.56
C VAL A 28 19.70 16.52 -3.20
N GLN A 29 20.59 16.67 -2.21
CA GLN A 29 21.38 15.55 -1.67
C GLN A 29 20.48 14.41 -1.16
N ASP A 30 19.25 14.73 -0.72
CA ASP A 30 18.26 13.73 -0.32
C ASP A 30 17.74 12.86 -1.49
N MET A 31 17.76 13.33 -2.75
CA MET A 31 17.46 12.46 -3.91
C MET A 31 18.64 11.56 -4.29
N HIS A 32 19.86 11.90 -3.89
CA HIS A 32 21.05 11.11 -4.21
C HIS A 32 21.30 9.96 -3.23
N ILE A 33 20.48 9.83 -2.17
CA ILE A 33 20.51 8.67 -1.27
C ILE A 33 20.01 7.42 -2.00
N TYR A 34 19.12 7.58 -2.99
CA TYR A 34 18.60 6.48 -3.80
C TYR A 34 19.18 6.57 -5.21
N ALA A 35 20.31 5.91 -5.43
CA ALA A 35 20.79 5.63 -6.78
C ALA A 35 19.73 4.85 -7.58
N ASP A 36 19.64 5.15 -8.87
CA ASP A 36 18.85 4.46 -9.92
C ASP A 36 17.49 3.87 -9.45
N PRO A 37 16.36 4.56 -9.68
CA PRO A 37 15.03 4.08 -9.31
C PRO A 37 14.68 2.67 -9.82
N SER A 38 15.38 2.18 -10.86
CA SER A 38 15.21 0.83 -11.39
C SER A 38 15.88 -0.28 -10.54
N ARG A 39 16.70 0.09 -9.56
CA ARG A 39 17.53 -0.83 -8.76
C ARG A 39 17.13 -0.93 -7.30
N VAL A 40 16.05 -0.29 -6.85
CA VAL A 40 15.54 -0.47 -5.50
C VAL A 40 14.80 -1.80 -5.44
N PRO A 41 15.33 -2.85 -4.78
CA PRO A 41 14.60 -4.10 -4.66
C PRO A 41 13.49 -3.90 -3.64
N VAL A 42 12.28 -3.61 -4.11
CA VAL A 42 11.09 -3.77 -3.29
C VAL A 42 10.92 -5.27 -3.08
N VAL A 43 11.32 -5.77 -1.91
CA VAL A 43 11.10 -7.17 -1.53
C VAL A 43 9.63 -7.32 -1.18
N LEU A 44 8.85 -7.83 -2.13
CA LEU A 44 7.47 -8.25 -1.91
C LEU A 44 7.50 -9.65 -1.27
N ILE A 45 7.19 -9.74 0.02
CA ILE A 45 7.01 -11.03 0.70
C ILE A 45 5.52 -11.34 0.71
N GLU A 46 5.08 -12.17 -0.23
CA GLU A 46 3.73 -12.74 -0.24
C GLU A 46 3.71 -13.97 0.68
N GLN A 47 3.08 -13.86 1.85
CA GLN A 47 2.96 -14.97 2.78
C GLN A 47 1.67 -15.73 2.49
N HIS A 48 1.74 -16.77 1.67
CA HIS A 48 0.67 -17.75 1.52
C HIS A 48 0.56 -18.56 2.82
N VAL A 49 -0.47 -18.28 3.63
CA VAL A 49 -0.81 -19.14 4.77
C VAL A 49 -1.36 -20.44 4.21
N MET A 50 -0.52 -21.48 4.16
CA MET A 50 -0.99 -22.83 3.91
C MET A 50 -1.90 -23.22 5.08
N VAL A 51 -3.17 -23.49 4.77
CA VAL A 51 -4.07 -24.17 5.71
C VAL A 51 -3.48 -25.56 5.93
N VAL A 52 -2.87 -25.76 7.09
CA VAL A 52 -2.39 -27.07 7.53
C VAL A 52 -3.62 -27.97 7.66
N PRO A 53 -3.72 -29.09 6.92
CA PRO A 53 -4.77 -30.07 7.17
C PRO A 53 -4.58 -30.61 8.59
N GLN A 54 -5.59 -30.44 9.43
CA GLN A 54 -5.62 -31.07 10.75
C GLN A 54 -5.58 -32.58 10.56
N HIS A 55 -4.51 -33.20 11.05
CA HIS A 55 -4.29 -34.63 10.99
C HIS A 55 -5.28 -35.33 11.96
N GLY A 56 -6.33 -35.92 11.42
CA GLY A 56 -7.14 -36.93 12.09
C GLY A 56 -6.55 -38.32 11.86
N SER A 57 -6.26 -39.02 12.96
CA SER A 57 -6.10 -40.48 13.12
C SER A 57 -7.15 -41.29 12.31
N ASN A 58 -6.96 -42.46 11.67
CA ASN A 58 -5.98 -43.58 11.73
C ASN A 58 -6.12 -44.46 10.45
N LYS A 59 -5.02 -45.12 10.02
CA LYS A 59 -4.87 -46.45 9.34
C LYS A 59 -5.66 -46.79 8.05
N ASP A 60 -4.99 -46.86 6.89
CA ASP A 60 -4.34 -48.07 6.33
C ASP A 60 -3.86 -47.91 4.85
N LEU A 61 -2.59 -48.26 4.63
CA LEU A 61 -1.93 -48.96 3.49
C LEU A 61 -1.92 -48.45 2.03
N ALA A 62 -0.71 -48.58 1.47
CA ALA A 62 -0.30 -48.81 0.07
C ALA A 62 0.03 -47.63 -0.86
N SER A 63 1.31 -47.25 -0.83
CA SER A 63 2.25 -47.06 -1.96
C SER A 63 1.71 -46.68 -3.35
N SER A 64 2.14 -45.51 -3.84
CA SER A 64 2.98 -45.46 -5.06
C SER A 64 3.60 -44.07 -5.23
N SER A 65 4.90 -44.11 -5.44
CA SER A 65 5.83 -43.04 -5.80
C SER A 65 5.57 -42.49 -7.20
N SER A 66 5.71 -41.17 -7.38
CA SER A 66 6.30 -40.63 -8.60
C SER A 66 6.81 -39.20 -8.34
N GLU A 67 8.12 -39.08 -8.30
CA GLU A 67 8.88 -37.84 -8.28
C GLU A 67 8.86 -37.21 -9.68
N GLN A 68 8.55 -35.91 -9.79
CA GLN A 68 8.91 -35.12 -10.97
C GLN A 68 9.51 -33.77 -10.53
N LYS A 69 10.84 -33.82 -10.36
CA LYS A 69 11.85 -32.97 -11.01
C LYS A 69 11.29 -31.74 -11.73
N ASP A 70 11.56 -30.54 -11.22
CA ASP A 70 11.51 -29.33 -12.03
C ASP A 70 12.73 -28.43 -11.85
N THR A 71 13.18 -28.00 -13.02
CA THR A 71 14.48 -27.47 -13.37
C THR A 71 14.52 -25.97 -13.14
N ILE A 72 15.68 -25.46 -12.75
CA ILE A 72 16.02 -24.03 -12.73
C ILE A 72 15.77 -23.43 -14.13
N VAL A 73 14.85 -22.47 -14.25
CA VAL A 73 14.83 -21.53 -15.38
C VAL A 73 14.56 -20.12 -14.86
N LEU A 74 15.60 -19.30 -14.94
CA LEU A 74 15.57 -17.85 -14.80
C LEU A 74 15.01 -17.25 -16.11
N PRO A 75 13.91 -16.48 -16.12
CA PRO A 75 13.52 -15.76 -17.33
C PRO A 75 14.31 -14.45 -17.42
N LYS A 76 15.14 -14.38 -18.47
CA LYS A 76 15.61 -13.13 -19.08
C LYS A 76 14.49 -12.57 -19.98
N LEU A 77 14.66 -11.34 -20.44
CA LEU A 77 13.86 -10.60 -21.45
C LEU A 77 12.71 -9.79 -20.82
N GLN A 78 12.30 -8.63 -21.31
CA GLN A 78 12.80 -7.58 -22.20
C GLN A 78 11.77 -6.46 -22.00
N GLY A 79 12.16 -5.20 -22.18
CA GLY A 79 11.23 -4.09 -22.07
C GLY A 79 10.10 -4.19 -23.08
N GLU A 80 8.88 -4.42 -22.60
CA GLU A 80 7.66 -4.11 -23.33
C GLU A 80 6.94 -2.96 -22.62
N SER A 81 6.67 -1.93 -23.42
CA SER A 81 5.87 -0.77 -23.06
C SER A 81 4.49 -1.24 -22.60
N LEU A 82 4.20 -1.04 -21.31
CA LEU A 82 2.89 -1.33 -20.73
C LEU A 82 1.88 -0.29 -21.24
N VAL A 83 1.36 -0.55 -22.44
CA VAL A 83 0.17 0.10 -22.98
C VAL A 83 -0.96 -0.11 -21.98
N LEU A 84 -1.41 0.98 -21.37
CA LEU A 84 -2.55 1.03 -20.47
C LEU A 84 -3.81 0.63 -21.25
N LYS A 85 -4.13 -0.67 -21.28
CA LYS A 85 -5.40 -1.15 -21.80
C LYS A 85 -6.50 -0.69 -20.88
N ASN A 86 -7.26 0.31 -21.33
CA ASN A 86 -8.55 0.69 -20.76
C ASN A 86 -9.47 -0.53 -20.73
N ILE A 87 -9.64 -1.13 -19.55
CA ILE A 87 -10.59 -2.21 -19.32
C ILE A 87 -11.94 -1.60 -18.93
N ASN A 88 -12.61 -0.97 -19.90
CA ASN A 88 -14.06 -0.75 -19.79
C ASN A 88 -14.77 -1.96 -20.38
N GLY A 89 -15.46 -2.74 -19.55
CA GLY A 89 -16.40 -3.75 -20.06
C GLY A 89 -16.42 -5.13 -19.39
N LYS A 90 -16.30 -5.22 -18.06
CA LYS A 90 -16.89 -6.34 -17.30
C LYS A 90 -17.48 -5.75 -16.02
N LYS A 91 -18.68 -6.16 -15.62
CA LYS A 91 -19.25 -5.92 -14.28
C LYS A 91 -18.43 -6.71 -13.23
N GLY A 92 -17.14 -6.43 -13.14
CA GLY A 92 -16.26 -6.90 -12.08
C GLY A 92 -16.63 -6.12 -10.83
N GLY A 93 -16.97 -6.83 -9.76
CA GLY A 93 -17.23 -6.19 -8.47
C GLY A 93 -16.05 -5.28 -8.11
N ARG A 94 -16.35 -4.05 -7.69
CA ARG A 94 -15.29 -3.10 -7.34
C ARG A 94 -14.54 -3.62 -6.13
N VAL A 95 -13.22 -3.76 -6.29
CA VAL A 95 -12.30 -4.17 -5.24
C VAL A 95 -11.74 -2.90 -4.60
N LEU A 96 -11.97 -2.70 -3.31
CA LEU A 96 -11.29 -1.66 -2.54
C LEU A 96 -9.92 -2.18 -2.16
N ARG A 97 -8.86 -1.55 -2.66
CA ARG A 97 -7.48 -1.83 -2.26
C ARG A 97 -7.03 -0.73 -1.30
N ALA A 98 -6.89 -1.07 -0.02
CA ALA A 98 -6.49 -0.15 1.02
C ALA A 98 -5.05 -0.47 1.46
N VAL A 99 -4.20 0.54 1.57
CA VAL A 99 -2.80 0.40 2.00
C VAL A 99 -2.55 1.29 3.19
N ILE A 100 -2.13 0.71 4.31
CA ILE A 100 -1.90 1.41 5.57
C ILE A 100 -0.41 1.50 5.84
N PHE A 101 0.11 2.72 5.92
CA PHE A 101 1.50 3.03 6.20
C PHE A 101 1.66 3.38 7.68
N VAL A 102 2.61 2.74 8.37
CA VAL A 102 2.82 2.89 9.81
C VAL A 102 4.27 3.27 10.08
N HIS A 103 4.46 4.45 10.69
CA HIS A 103 5.78 5.01 10.99
C HIS A 103 6.51 4.24 12.11
N GLY A 104 7.78 4.55 12.30
CA GLY A 104 8.65 3.95 13.32
C GLY A 104 8.65 4.69 14.65
N PHE A 105 9.58 4.32 15.54
CA PHE A 105 9.76 4.97 16.84
C PHE A 105 10.14 6.43 16.65
N GLN A 106 9.48 7.35 17.37
CA GLN A 106 9.63 8.80 17.18
C GLN A 106 9.49 9.27 15.72
N GLY A 107 8.81 8.49 14.89
CA GLY A 107 8.59 8.80 13.48
C GLY A 107 7.34 9.63 13.23
N HIS A 108 7.24 10.13 12.00
CA HIS A 108 6.11 10.89 11.47
C HIS A 108 5.43 10.09 10.35
N HIS A 109 4.12 10.21 10.21
CA HIS A 109 3.30 9.61 9.16
C HIS A 109 3.81 9.92 7.75
N LEU A 110 4.51 11.04 7.56
CA LEU A 110 5.10 11.42 6.27
C LEU A 110 6.46 10.78 5.97
N ASP A 111 7.08 10.07 6.91
CA ASP A 111 8.37 9.40 6.71
C ASP A 111 8.29 8.35 5.58
N LEU A 112 7.12 7.74 5.40
CA LEU A 112 6.85 6.74 4.37
C LEU A 112 6.28 7.32 3.07
N ARG A 113 6.25 8.66 2.89
CA ARG A 113 5.65 9.30 1.71
C ARG A 113 6.28 8.87 0.39
N LEU A 114 7.59 8.62 0.38
CA LEU A 114 8.30 8.17 -0.83
C LEU A 114 7.86 6.75 -1.22
N VAL A 115 7.72 5.86 -0.23
CA VAL A 115 7.21 4.50 -0.45
C VAL A 115 5.77 4.54 -0.96
N ARG A 116 4.92 5.40 -0.37
CA ARG A 116 3.55 5.61 -0.82
C ARG A 116 3.48 6.13 -2.26
N ASN A 117 4.33 7.08 -2.63
CA ASN A 117 4.36 7.61 -4.00
C ASN A 117 4.75 6.52 -5.01
N GLN A 118 5.78 5.71 -4.69
CA GLN A 118 6.18 4.59 -5.54
C GLN A 118 5.07 3.54 -5.65
N TRP A 119 4.35 3.27 -4.56
CA TRP A 119 3.21 2.36 -4.57
C TRP A 119 2.11 2.84 -5.52
N LEU A 120 1.77 4.13 -5.47
CA LEU A 120 0.72 4.72 -6.31
C LEU A 120 1.09 4.78 -7.81
N LEU A 121 2.38 4.73 -8.15
CA LEU A 121 2.80 4.56 -9.55
C LEU A 121 2.48 3.16 -10.08
N LEU A 122 2.55 2.14 -9.22
CA LEU A 122 2.27 0.74 -9.56
C LEU A 122 0.77 0.42 -9.46
N ASP A 123 0.09 0.98 -8.46
CA ASP A 123 -1.34 0.81 -8.24
C ASP A 123 -2.03 2.16 -7.99
N PRO A 124 -2.39 2.90 -9.07
CA PRO A 124 -3.05 4.19 -8.96
C PRO A 124 -4.45 4.15 -8.32
N GLY A 125 -5.05 2.96 -8.21
CA GLY A 125 -6.38 2.77 -7.60
C GLY A 125 -6.33 2.45 -6.10
N ALA A 126 -5.14 2.34 -5.52
CA ALA A 126 -4.98 2.09 -4.09
C ALA A 126 -5.37 3.31 -3.26
N GLU A 127 -6.12 3.07 -2.19
CA GLU A 127 -6.48 4.07 -1.19
C GLU A 127 -5.49 3.98 -0.03
N CYS A 128 -4.60 4.97 0.09
CA CYS A 128 -3.57 4.98 1.12
C CYS A 128 -4.00 5.72 2.38
N LEU A 129 -3.68 5.15 3.54
CA LEU A 129 -3.70 5.78 4.85
C LEU A 129 -2.25 5.92 5.35
N MET A 130 -1.80 7.14 5.62
CA MET A 130 -0.57 7.38 6.37
C MET A 130 -0.97 7.53 7.84
N SER A 131 -0.62 6.57 8.69
CA SER A 131 -1.12 6.51 10.07
C SER A 131 -0.48 7.58 10.95
N GLU A 132 -1.33 8.37 11.61
CA GLU A 132 -0.96 9.43 12.57
C GLU A 132 -1.17 8.97 14.03
N ALA A 133 -1.89 7.85 14.21
CA ALA A 133 -2.40 7.39 15.51
C ALA A 133 -1.35 7.24 16.64
N ASN A 134 -0.06 7.13 16.31
CA ASN A 134 1.02 6.89 17.27
C ASN A 134 2.17 7.91 17.22
N GLU A 135 2.11 9.00 16.44
CA GLU A 135 3.26 9.92 16.23
C GLU A 135 3.87 10.41 17.55
N ASP A 136 3.03 10.90 18.46
CA ASP A 136 3.46 11.43 19.76
C ASP A 136 3.45 10.39 20.89
N LYS A 137 3.14 9.12 20.58
CA LYS A 137 2.84 8.08 21.59
C LYS A 137 3.50 6.73 21.30
N THR A 138 4.75 6.78 20.87
CA THR A 138 5.57 5.61 20.48
C THR A 138 6.29 4.89 21.62
N SER A 139 6.18 5.38 22.86
CA SER A 139 6.83 4.79 24.05
C SER A 139 5.88 3.97 24.94
N GLY A 140 4.62 3.82 24.55
CA GLY A 140 3.59 3.09 25.32
C GLY A 140 3.59 1.59 25.08
N ASP A 141 2.59 0.90 25.65
CA ASP A 141 2.40 -0.54 25.44
C ASP A 141 1.96 -0.88 24.02
N PHE A 142 2.47 -1.99 23.47
CA PHE A 142 2.18 -2.42 22.10
C PHE A 142 0.72 -2.76 21.85
N LYS A 143 0.00 -3.24 22.88
CA LYS A 143 -1.43 -3.52 22.77
C LYS A 143 -2.21 -2.22 22.60
N GLU A 144 -1.84 -1.18 23.34
CA GLU A 144 -2.46 0.14 23.23
C GLU A 144 -2.14 0.78 21.86
N MET A 145 -0.87 0.78 21.45
CA MET A 145 -0.46 1.30 20.14
C MET A 145 -1.17 0.58 18.99
N GLY A 146 -1.33 -0.75 19.09
CA GLY A 146 -2.09 -1.56 18.14
C GLY A 146 -3.58 -1.21 18.16
N GLY A 147 -4.16 -0.96 19.32
CA GLY A 147 -5.55 -0.53 19.47
C GLY A 147 -5.83 0.81 18.78
N ARG A 148 -4.93 1.79 18.94
CA ARG A 148 -5.03 3.10 18.26
C ARG A 148 -4.95 2.95 16.74
N LEU A 149 -3.97 2.18 16.25
CA LEU A 149 -3.84 1.88 14.81
C LEU A 149 -5.08 1.16 14.28
N ALA A 150 -5.62 0.18 15.01
CA ALA A 150 -6.82 -0.54 14.60
C ALA A 150 -8.04 0.39 14.48
N GLY A 151 -8.22 1.30 15.44
CA GLY A 151 -9.30 2.29 15.40
C GLY A 151 -9.21 3.21 14.18
N GLU A 152 -8.02 3.75 13.90
CA GLU A 152 -7.77 4.61 12.75
C GLU A 152 -7.97 3.85 11.42
N ALA A 153 -7.42 2.64 11.31
CA ALA A 153 -7.57 1.77 10.15
C ALA A 153 -9.04 1.46 9.86
N VAL A 154 -9.82 1.10 10.88
CA VAL A 154 -11.24 0.80 10.75
C VAL A 154 -12.04 2.04 10.35
N ALA A 155 -11.76 3.21 10.95
CA ALA A 155 -12.42 4.46 10.59
C ALA A 155 -12.15 4.84 9.13
N PHE A 156 -10.91 4.67 8.68
CA PHE A 156 -10.52 4.87 7.28
C PHE A 156 -11.26 3.90 6.34
N LEU A 157 -11.26 2.60 6.66
CA LEU A 157 -11.92 1.58 5.86
C LEU A 157 -13.43 1.82 5.73
N LYS A 158 -14.12 2.12 6.84
CA LYS A 158 -15.56 2.45 6.84
C LYS A 158 -15.85 3.63 5.92
N LYS A 159 -15.09 4.73 6.06
CA LYS A 159 -15.22 5.91 5.20
C LYS A 159 -15.09 5.57 3.71
N LYS A 160 -14.18 4.66 3.34
CA LYS A 160 -13.97 4.24 1.95
C LYS A 160 -15.07 3.29 1.44
N VAL A 161 -15.50 2.35 2.27
CA VAL A 161 -16.61 1.44 1.95
C VAL A 161 -17.91 2.23 1.77
N ASP A 162 -18.22 3.18 2.66
CA ASP A 162 -19.43 4.01 2.56
C ASP A 162 -19.43 4.86 1.29
N LYS A 163 -18.27 5.40 0.91
CA LYS A 163 -18.11 6.11 -0.37
C LYS A 163 -18.41 5.19 -1.54
N LEU A 164 -17.90 3.96 -1.53
CA LEU A 164 -18.17 2.98 -2.59
C LEU A 164 -19.63 2.53 -2.60
N ALA A 165 -20.27 2.36 -1.44
CA ALA A 165 -21.69 2.00 -1.34
C ALA A 165 -22.58 2.96 -2.14
N ARG A 166 -22.33 4.28 -2.03
CA ARG A 166 -23.05 5.33 -2.80
C ARG A 166 -22.90 5.23 -4.31
N HIS A 167 -21.84 4.58 -4.80
CA HIS A 167 -21.54 4.48 -6.23
C HIS A 167 -21.82 3.08 -6.80
N GLY A 168 -22.47 2.17 -6.07
CA GLY A 168 -22.73 0.79 -6.52
C GLY A 168 -21.99 -0.33 -5.76
N GLY A 169 -21.59 -0.09 -4.50
CA GLY A 169 -21.04 -1.12 -3.61
C GLY A 169 -19.55 -1.47 -3.80
N CYS A 170 -19.06 -2.29 -2.88
CA CYS A 170 -17.73 -2.90 -2.87
C CYS A 170 -17.91 -4.41 -2.69
N LYS A 171 -17.33 -5.24 -3.56
CA LYS A 171 -17.48 -6.71 -3.49
C LYS A 171 -16.35 -7.38 -2.71
N GLU A 172 -15.18 -6.74 -2.68
CA GLU A 172 -13.97 -7.30 -2.08
C GLU A 172 -13.12 -6.16 -1.50
N LEU A 173 -12.60 -6.38 -0.29
CA LEU A 173 -11.65 -5.50 0.37
C LEU A 173 -10.29 -6.20 0.44
N LYS A 174 -9.28 -5.62 -0.18
CA LYS A 174 -7.87 -6.02 -0.03
C LYS A 174 -7.17 -5.01 0.86
N LEU A 175 -6.55 -5.50 1.92
CA LEU A 175 -5.85 -4.68 2.90
C LEU A 175 -4.37 -5.03 2.90
N SER A 176 -3.52 -4.02 2.71
CA SER A 176 -2.06 -4.13 2.74
C SER A 176 -1.49 -3.21 3.79
N PHE A 177 -0.35 -3.58 4.38
CA PHE A 177 0.35 -2.78 5.38
C PHE A 177 1.80 -2.56 4.99
N VAL A 178 2.32 -1.38 5.30
CA VAL A 178 3.73 -1.01 5.17
C VAL A 178 4.18 -0.44 6.50
N GLY A 179 5.02 -1.17 7.24
CA GLY A 179 5.54 -0.73 8.53
C GLY A 179 7.03 -0.41 8.48
N HIS A 180 7.44 0.66 9.14
CA HIS A 180 8.85 0.95 9.39
C HIS A 180 9.25 0.56 10.82
N SER A 181 10.32 -0.22 10.99
CA SER A 181 10.87 -0.60 12.30
C SER A 181 9.78 -1.12 13.27
N ILE A 182 9.61 -0.49 14.43
CA ILE A 182 8.57 -0.79 15.44
C ILE A 182 7.14 -0.75 14.86
N GLY A 183 6.90 0.00 13.78
CA GLY A 183 5.62 0.02 13.06
C GLY A 183 5.16 -1.37 12.62
N ASN A 184 6.09 -2.28 12.29
CA ASN A 184 5.75 -3.67 11.98
C ASN A 184 5.20 -4.45 13.20
N ILE A 185 5.69 -4.14 14.40
CA ILE A 185 5.17 -4.73 15.64
C ILE A 185 3.78 -4.16 15.95
N ILE A 186 3.60 -2.84 15.78
CA ILE A 186 2.30 -2.18 15.96
C ILE A 186 1.25 -2.75 14.98
N ILE A 187 1.62 -3.02 13.73
CA ILE A 187 0.74 -3.68 12.76
C ILE A 187 0.28 -5.04 13.29
N ARG A 188 1.21 -5.88 13.78
CA ARG A 188 0.88 -7.21 14.28
C ARG A 188 -0.10 -7.17 15.45
N THR A 189 0.05 -6.19 16.36
CA THR A 189 -0.89 -6.04 17.49
C THR A 189 -2.24 -5.46 17.06
N ALA A 190 -2.28 -4.66 15.99
CA ALA A 190 -3.52 -4.09 15.45
C ALA A 190 -4.39 -5.11 14.69
N LEU A 191 -3.79 -6.12 14.04
CA LEU A 191 -4.53 -7.07 13.17
C LEU A 191 -5.71 -7.74 13.89
N ALA A 192 -5.53 -8.17 15.14
CA ALA A 192 -6.61 -8.78 15.91
C ALA A 192 -7.79 -7.81 16.11
N GLY A 193 -7.50 -6.54 16.41
CA GLY A 193 -8.52 -5.50 16.54
C GLY A 193 -9.23 -5.22 15.22
N ILE A 194 -8.48 -5.08 14.12
CA ILE A 194 -9.03 -4.78 12.79
C ILE A 194 -10.00 -5.86 12.35
N PHE A 195 -9.62 -7.14 12.45
CA PHE A 195 -10.50 -8.24 12.00
C PHE A 195 -11.75 -8.43 12.87
N GLN A 196 -11.66 -8.16 14.16
CA GLN A 196 -12.84 -8.17 15.03
C GLN A 196 -13.80 -7.04 14.64
N LEU A 197 -13.31 -5.81 14.47
CA LEU A 197 -14.12 -4.64 14.15
C LEU A 197 -14.73 -4.65 12.74
N VAL A 198 -14.16 -5.40 11.80
CA VAL A 198 -14.68 -5.54 10.43
C VAL A 198 -15.72 -6.67 10.30
N LYS A 199 -15.74 -7.67 11.20
CA LYS A 199 -16.71 -8.78 11.16
C LYS A 199 -18.10 -8.47 11.73
N PHE A 200 -18.27 -7.34 12.43
CA PHE A 200 -19.54 -6.93 13.06
C PHE A 200 -20.33 -5.87 12.27
N GLN A 201 -20.06 -5.72 10.97
CA GLN A 201 -20.87 -4.92 10.04
C GLN A 201 -21.22 -5.74 8.81
#